data_AF-A0A6B2LN43-F1
#
_entry.id   AF-A0A6B2LN43-F1
#
_cell.length_a   1.000
_cell.length_b   1.000
_cell.length_c   1.000
_cell.angle_alpha   90.00
_cell.angle_beta   90.00
_cell.angle_gamma   90.00
#
_symmetry.space_group_name_H-M   'P 1'
#
loop_
_entity.id
_entity.type
_entity.pdbx_description
1 polymer ?
#
loop_
_entity_poly.entity_id
_entity_poly.type
_entity_poly.pdbx_seq_one_letter_code
_entity_poly.pdbx_strand_id
1 'polypeptide(L)'
;MGKGQLILNTIKVSWVPENSAVFPQSWGYKDILMHAITTDPDFSAPCIYCHLDGGDEEEVNEARFVPESEADLNALFNAFSKGAELNPDEVDEDEGDFFFNPDEIMSGLSLNDTQTQQNDTQNQENQNFEDGDPEEEDEEEEQNGKITDQHQDQNNT
;
A
#
# COMPACT_ATOMS: atom_id res chain seq x y z
N MET A 1 3.51 5.99 20.72
CA MET A 1 4.20 7.28 20.91
C MET A 1 3.20 8.33 21.37
N GLY A 2 3.64 9.51 21.79
CA GLY A 2 2.78 10.52 22.44
C GLY A 2 2.90 11.91 21.81
N LYS A 3 2.48 12.94 22.55
CA LYS A 3 2.66 14.34 22.14
C LYS A 3 4.13 14.75 22.24
N GLY A 4 4.52 15.68 21.37
CA GLY A 4 5.87 16.20 21.32
C GLY A 4 6.00 17.30 20.28
N GLN A 5 7.22 17.79 20.12
CA GLN A 5 7.57 18.79 19.14
C GLN A 5 8.23 18.13 17.93
N LEU A 6 7.70 18.41 16.74
CA LEU A 6 8.32 18.00 15.48
C LEU A 6 9.18 19.14 14.94
N ILE A 7 10.44 18.84 14.61
CA ILE A 7 11.42 19.80 14.11
C ILE A 7 11.91 19.31 12.75
N LEU A 8 11.72 20.13 11.72
CA LEU A 8 12.18 19.88 10.37
C LEU A 8 13.29 20.88 10.05
N ASN A 9 14.41 20.38 9.58
CA ASN A 9 15.46 21.20 8.96
C ASN A 9 15.75 20.64 7.56
N THR A 10 16.77 21.15 6.88
CA THR A 10 17.08 20.72 5.50
C THR A 10 17.79 19.37 5.42
N ILE A 11 18.07 18.70 6.54
CA ILE A 11 18.86 17.45 6.60
C ILE A 11 18.02 16.31 7.17
N LYS A 12 17.17 16.59 8.15
CA LYS A 12 16.40 15.57 8.87
C LYS A 12 15.13 16.09 9.51
N VAL A 13 14.28 15.13 9.85
CA VAL A 13 13.09 15.29 10.68
C VAL A 13 13.38 14.73 12.06
N SER A 14 13.07 15.49 13.11
CA SER A 14 13.29 15.09 14.49
C SER A 14 12.01 15.24 15.31
N TRP A 15 11.62 14.18 16.01
CA TRP A 15 10.53 14.24 16.99
C TRP A 15 11.09 14.23 18.41
N VAL A 16 10.73 15.26 19.18
CA VAL A 16 11.13 15.42 20.58
C VAL A 16 9.89 15.21 21.46
N PRO A 17 9.84 14.15 22.28
CA PRO A 17 8.70 13.90 23.16
C PRO A 17 8.56 15.01 24.21
N GLU A 18 7.32 15.35 24.56
CA GLU A 18 7.04 16.19 25.71
C GLU A 18 7.37 15.46 27.03
N ASN A 19 7.15 14.14 27.04
CA ASN A 19 7.48 13.27 28.16
C ASN A 19 8.96 12.82 28.09
N SER A 20 9.77 13.25 29.05
CA SER A 20 11.20 12.91 29.14
C SER A 20 11.50 11.41 29.38
N ALA A 21 10.48 10.59 29.65
CA ALA A 21 10.64 9.13 29.75
C ALA A 21 10.76 8.45 28.38
N VAL A 22 10.43 9.13 27.29
CA VAL A 22 10.57 8.64 25.92
C VAL A 22 11.81 9.25 25.29
N PHE A 23 12.58 8.47 24.53
CA PHE A 23 13.74 9.01 23.81
C PHE A 23 13.30 9.78 22.56
N PRO A 24 13.96 10.90 22.23
CA PRO A 24 13.78 11.57 20.95
C PRO A 24 14.12 10.65 19.77
N GLN A 25 13.43 10.85 18.65
CA GLN A 25 13.69 10.13 17.41
C GLN A 25 14.05 11.10 16.29
N SER A 26 14.80 10.63 15.30
CA SER A 26 15.17 11.42 14.14
C SER A 26 15.41 10.53 12.93
N TRP A 27 15.03 11.02 11.76
CA TRP A 27 15.14 10.34 10.48
C TRP A 27 15.73 11.32 9.47
N GLY A 28 16.77 10.90 8.75
CA GLY A 28 17.21 11.61 7.55
C GLY A 28 16.13 11.57 6.49
N TYR A 29 16.14 12.51 5.54
CA TYR A 29 15.16 12.48 4.46
C TYR A 29 15.29 11.23 3.56
N LYS A 30 16.49 10.65 3.48
CA LYS A 30 16.74 9.38 2.76
C LYS A 30 16.12 8.17 3.47
N ASP A 31 15.95 8.24 4.78
CA ASP A 31 15.30 7.18 5.57
C ASP A 31 13.76 7.27 5.49
N ILE A 32 13.21 8.28 4.81
CA ILE A 32 11.77 8.48 4.60
C ILE A 32 11.46 8.15 3.13
N LEU A 33 11.04 6.91 2.88
CA LEU A 33 10.80 6.40 1.52
C LEU A 33 9.63 7.13 0.83
N MET A 34 8.60 7.47 1.60
CA MET A 34 7.54 8.36 1.14
C MET A 34 6.80 9.05 2.28
N HIS A 35 6.21 10.20 1.96
CA HIS A 35 5.26 10.88 2.84
C HIS A 35 3.97 11.27 2.10
N ALA A 36 2.85 11.23 2.81
CA ALA A 36 1.54 11.57 2.27
C ALA A 36 0.67 12.25 3.34
N ILE A 37 -0.27 13.09 2.90
CA ILE A 37 -1.39 13.49 3.74
C ILE A 37 -2.41 12.35 3.74
N THR A 38 -2.79 11.88 4.91
CA THR A 38 -3.81 10.84 5.07
C THR A 38 -4.85 11.23 6.11
N THR A 39 -6.04 10.65 5.96
CA THR A 39 -7.11 10.62 6.96
C THR A 39 -7.36 9.15 7.27
N ASP A 40 -6.92 8.72 8.44
CA ASP A 40 -7.04 7.34 8.90
C ASP A 40 -8.28 7.24 9.81
N PRO A 41 -9.17 6.24 9.65
CA PRO A 41 -10.34 6.08 10.53
C PRO A 41 -9.99 5.98 12.01
N ASP A 42 -8.81 5.45 12.34
CA ASP A 42 -8.34 5.29 13.72
C ASP A 42 -7.83 6.62 14.32
N PHE A 43 -7.62 7.64 13.48
CA PHE A 43 -7.21 8.98 13.88
C PHE A 43 -8.26 10.01 13.47
N SER A 44 -8.89 10.65 14.45
CA SER A 44 -9.96 11.62 14.19
C SER A 44 -9.52 12.91 13.47
N ALA A 45 -8.24 13.05 13.11
CA ALA A 45 -7.68 14.23 12.47
C ALA A 45 -6.72 13.85 11.33
N PRO A 46 -6.65 14.65 10.25
CA PRO A 46 -5.71 14.41 9.16
C PRO A 46 -4.26 14.54 9.64
N CYS A 47 -3.37 13.73 9.07
CA CYS A 47 -1.98 13.65 9.50
C CYS A 47 -1.02 13.44 8.32
N ILE A 48 0.27 13.60 8.59
CA ILE A 48 1.33 13.18 7.67
C ILE A 48 1.68 11.73 7.99
N TYR A 49 1.45 10.84 7.03
CA TYR A 49 1.96 9.48 7.04
C TYR A 49 3.37 9.49 6.44
N CYS A 50 4.28 8.75 7.05
CA CYS A 50 5.61 8.46 6.55
C CYS A 50 5.86 6.96 6.57
N HIS A 51 6.27 6.43 5.42
CA HIS A 51 6.90 5.12 5.33
C HIS A 51 8.39 5.30 5.52
N LEU A 52 8.96 4.60 6.49
CA LEU A 52 10.36 4.72 6.89
C LEU A 52 11.12 3.47 6.44
N ASP A 53 12.39 3.66 6.08
CA ASP A 53 13.29 2.54 5.85
C ASP A 53 13.55 1.80 7.17
N GLY A 54 13.13 0.53 7.22
CA GLY A 54 13.31 -0.35 8.38
C GLY A 54 14.70 -0.98 8.45
N GLY A 55 15.54 -0.83 7.42
CA GLY A 55 16.85 -1.46 7.31
C GLY A 55 16.82 -2.95 6.94
N ASP A 56 15.74 -3.66 7.28
CA ASP A 56 15.44 -5.02 6.82
C ASP A 56 14.20 -5.01 5.92
N GLU A 57 14.26 -5.67 4.76
CA GLU A 57 13.18 -5.66 3.73
C GLU A 57 11.81 -6.17 4.23
N GLU A 58 11.79 -6.91 5.35
CA GLU A 58 10.56 -7.45 5.95
C GLU A 58 9.94 -6.53 7.01
N GLU A 59 10.67 -5.51 7.51
CA GLU A 59 10.18 -4.61 8.56
C GLU A 59 9.67 -3.29 7.97
N VAL A 60 8.37 -3.23 7.71
CA VAL A 60 7.71 -1.97 7.35
C VAL A 60 7.60 -1.10 8.60
N ASN A 61 8.36 -0.01 8.62
CA ASN A 61 8.37 0.93 9.73
C ASN A 61 7.60 2.20 9.34
N GLU A 62 6.66 2.63 10.17
CA GLU A 62 5.75 3.74 9.85
C GLU A 62 5.72 4.80 10.94
N ALA A 63 5.62 6.07 10.53
CA ALA A 63 5.34 7.18 11.43
C ALA A 63 4.11 7.96 10.95
N ARG A 64 3.28 8.40 11.89
CA ARG A 64 2.14 9.29 11.64
C ARG A 64 2.28 10.54 12.51
N PHE A 65 2.32 11.71 11.88
CA PHE A 65 2.43 13.00 12.55
C PHE A 65 1.12 13.77 12.45
N VAL A 66 0.38 13.83 13.55
CA VAL A 66 -0.86 14.60 13.68
C VAL A 66 -0.50 16.01 14.18
N PRO A 67 -0.68 17.08 13.38
CA PRO A 67 -0.47 18.44 13.85
C PRO A 67 -1.56 18.83 14.86
N GLU A 68 -1.28 19.80 15.73
CA GLU A 68 -2.29 20.32 16.67
C GLU A 68 -3.42 21.07 15.95
N SER A 69 -3.12 21.65 14.78
CA SER A 69 -4.06 22.37 13.93
C SER A 69 -3.99 21.83 12.50
N GLU A 70 -5.14 21.52 11.91
CA GLU A 70 -5.24 21.07 10.51
C GLU A 70 -4.72 22.11 9.51
N ALA A 71 -4.73 23.41 9.88
CA ALA A 71 -4.21 24.47 9.04
C ALA A 71 -2.70 24.32 8.75
N ASP A 72 -1.96 23.66 9.66
CA ASP A 72 -0.52 23.47 9.53
C ASP A 72 -0.16 22.26 8.66
N LEU A 73 -1.14 21.42 8.30
CA LEU A 73 -0.91 20.17 7.60
C LEU A 73 -0.23 20.37 6.24
N ASN A 74 -0.71 21.33 5.45
CA ASN A 74 -0.11 21.65 4.15
C ASN A 74 1.29 22.26 4.31
N ALA A 75 1.50 23.09 5.33
CA ALA A 75 2.81 23.65 5.61
C ALA A 75 3.82 22.56 5.99
N LEU A 76 3.37 21.59 6.79
CA LEU A 76 4.17 20.44 7.18
C LEU A 76 4.49 19.56 5.97
N PHE A 77 3.50 19.20 5.16
CA PHE A 77 3.69 18.43 3.92
C PHE A 77 4.70 19.11 2.97
N ASN A 78 4.59 20.43 2.79
CA ASN A 78 5.52 21.19 1.96
C ASN A 78 6.93 21.20 2.54
N ALA A 79 7.08 21.26 3.87
CA ALA A 79 8.38 21.20 4.54
C ALA A 79 9.04 19.82 4.40
N PHE A 80 8.26 18.72 4.50
CA PHE A 80 8.76 17.37 4.18
C PHE A 80 9.22 17.30 2.72
N SER A 81 8.37 17.74 1.79
CA SER A 81 8.65 17.71 0.35
C SER A 81 9.90 18.54 0.00
N LYS A 82 10.06 19.73 0.60
CA LYS A 82 11.24 20.56 0.37
C LYS A 82 12.51 19.93 0.95
N GLY A 83 12.40 19.28 2.09
CA GLY A 83 13.51 18.52 2.66
C GLY A 83 13.94 17.37 1.75
N ALA A 84 13.00 16.57 1.23
CA ALA A 84 13.30 15.50 0.28
C ALA A 84 13.98 16.02 -0.99
N GLU A 85 13.49 17.13 -1.57
CA GLU A 85 14.11 17.78 -2.76
C GLU A 85 15.58 18.17 -2.52
N LEU A 86 15.95 18.51 -1.28
CA LEU A 86 17.30 18.92 -0.91
C LEU A 86 18.23 17.74 -0.57
N ASN A 87 17.70 16.53 -0.48
CA ASN A 87 18.43 15.32 -0.12
C ASN A 87 18.17 14.21 -1.16
N PRO A 88 18.53 14.42 -2.45
CA PRO A 88 18.41 13.37 -3.44
C PRO A 88 19.29 12.17 -3.06
N ASP A 89 18.90 11.00 -3.53
CA ASP A 89 19.71 9.81 -3.42
C ASP A 89 21.00 9.97 -4.22
N GLU A 90 22.00 9.17 -3.85
CA GLU A 90 23.23 9.12 -4.63
C GLU A 90 22.87 8.52 -5.99
N VAL A 91 23.26 9.21 -7.06
CA VAL A 91 23.14 8.65 -8.40
C VAL A 91 24.13 7.52 -8.52
N ASP A 92 23.64 6.29 -8.64
CA ASP A 92 24.50 5.16 -8.95
C ASP A 92 25.05 5.36 -10.37
N GLU A 93 26.36 5.61 -10.48
CA GLU A 93 27.02 5.83 -11.78
C GLU A 93 26.89 4.62 -12.74
N ASP A 94 26.51 3.45 -12.21
CA ASP A 94 26.28 2.21 -12.94
C ASP A 94 24.79 1.98 -13.33
N GLU A 95 23.84 2.77 -12.82
CA GLU A 95 22.48 2.81 -13.35
C GLU A 95 22.49 3.59 -14.66
N GLY A 96 22.74 2.87 -15.76
CA GLY A 96 22.87 3.44 -17.09
C GLY A 96 21.77 4.45 -17.41
N ASP A 97 22.18 5.63 -17.86
CA ASP A 97 21.31 6.68 -18.39
C ASP A 97 20.23 6.05 -19.30
N PHE A 98 18.96 6.17 -18.91
CA PHE A 98 17.81 5.72 -19.70
C PHE A 98 17.66 6.63 -20.93
N PHE A 99 18.47 6.40 -21.97
CA PHE A 99 18.38 7.15 -23.22
C PHE A 99 17.18 6.63 -24.03
N PHE A 100 16.26 7.52 -24.38
CA PHE A 100 15.19 7.17 -25.33
C PHE A 100 15.81 6.86 -26.70
N ASN A 101 15.83 5.58 -27.06
CA ASN A 101 16.25 5.11 -28.37
C ASN A 101 15.01 4.82 -29.24
N PRO A 102 14.65 5.68 -30.20
CA PRO A 102 13.48 5.48 -31.06
C PRO A 102 13.58 4.21 -31.92
N ASP A 103 14.79 3.76 -32.26
CA ASP A 103 15.00 2.54 -33.05
C ASP A 103 14.72 1.28 -32.22
N GLU A 104 15.02 1.30 -30.92
CA GLU A 104 14.70 0.20 -29.99
C GLU A 104 13.19 0.05 -29.81
N ILE A 105 12.47 1.16 -29.65
CA ILE A 105 10.99 1.16 -29.53
C ILE A 105 10.35 0.66 -30.83
N MET A 106 10.82 1.11 -31.99
CA MET A 106 10.28 0.68 -33.28
C MET A 106 10.63 -0.79 -33.58
N SER A 107 11.80 -1.25 -33.15
CA SER A 107 12.20 -2.66 -33.24
C SER A 107 11.42 -3.55 -32.27
N GLY A 108 11.04 -3.07 -31.09
CA GLY A 108 10.20 -3.81 -30.14
C GLY A 108 8.75 -3.97 -30.60
N LEU A 109 8.27 -3.10 -31.48
CA LEU A 109 6.96 -3.19 -32.14
C LEU A 109 6.99 -4.00 -33.44
N SER A 110 8.18 -4.33 -33.95
CA SER A 110 8.34 -5.10 -35.17
C SER A 110 8.94 -6.46 -34.83
N LEU A 111 8.04 -7.45 -34.68
CA LEU A 111 8.20 -8.89 -34.97
C LEU A 111 7.20 -9.67 -34.08
N ASN A 112 5.90 -9.63 -34.44
CA ASN A 112 5.01 -10.80 -34.60
C ASN A 112 3.50 -10.54 -34.43
N ASP A 113 3.04 -9.38 -33.97
CA ASP A 113 1.59 -9.12 -33.81
C ASP A 113 0.90 -8.57 -35.08
N THR A 114 1.24 -9.10 -36.26
CA THR A 114 0.54 -8.79 -37.52
C THR A 114 -0.13 -10.01 -38.15
N GLN A 115 -0.60 -10.96 -37.34
CA GLN A 115 -1.54 -11.99 -37.79
C GLN A 115 -2.55 -12.34 -36.70
N THR A 116 -3.57 -11.51 -36.49
CA THR A 116 -4.94 -11.98 -36.15
C THR A 116 -5.97 -10.85 -36.12
N GLN A 117 -6.02 -10.01 -37.16
CA GLN A 117 -7.21 -9.19 -37.42
C GLN A 117 -7.40 -9.04 -38.92
N GLN A 118 -7.88 -10.11 -39.57
CA GLN A 118 -8.54 -10.05 -40.87
C GLN A 118 -9.04 -11.45 -41.25
N ASN A 119 -10.22 -11.81 -40.75
CA ASN A 119 -11.12 -12.78 -41.40
C ASN A 119 -12.54 -12.51 -40.89
N ASP A 120 -12.98 -11.25 -40.99
CA ASP A 120 -14.40 -10.91 -40.89
C ASP A 120 -14.98 -10.81 -42.31
N THR A 121 -16.04 -11.57 -42.53
CA THR A 121 -16.96 -11.58 -43.69
C THR A 121 -16.60 -12.52 -44.85
N GLN A 122 -16.96 -13.81 -44.72
CA GLN A 122 -18.02 -14.48 -45.50
C GLN A 122 -17.91 -16.01 -45.37
N ASN A 123 -18.60 -16.58 -44.37
CA ASN A 123 -19.33 -17.86 -44.55
C ASN A 123 -20.35 -18.03 -43.40
N GLN A 124 -21.54 -17.48 -43.57
CA GLN A 124 -22.71 -17.95 -42.84
C GLN A 124 -23.24 -19.17 -43.59
N GLU A 125 -23.16 -20.35 -42.97
CA GLU A 125 -24.19 -21.39 -43.05
C GLU A 125 -23.86 -22.54 -42.08
N ASN A 126 -24.70 -22.63 -41.04
CA ASN A 126 -25.03 -23.80 -40.21
C ASN A 126 -23.92 -24.76 -39.80
N GLN A 127 -23.58 -24.82 -38.49
CA GLN A 127 -23.75 -26.05 -37.69
C GLN A 127 -24.08 -25.73 -36.23
N ASN A 128 -25.12 -26.41 -35.76
CA ASN A 128 -25.75 -26.47 -34.44
C ASN A 128 -24.72 -26.64 -33.29
N PHE A 129 -24.78 -25.80 -32.26
CA PHE A 129 -24.23 -26.15 -30.95
C PHE A 129 -25.41 -26.62 -30.09
N GLU A 130 -25.57 -27.94 -29.99
CA GLU A 130 -26.51 -28.58 -29.07
C GLU A 130 -26.08 -28.35 -27.62
N ASP A 131 -27.10 -28.11 -26.80
CA ASP A 131 -27.09 -27.98 -25.34
C ASP A 131 -26.45 -29.19 -24.64
N GLY A 132 -25.86 -28.96 -23.47
CA GLY A 132 -25.47 -30.06 -22.57
C GLY A 132 -24.58 -29.68 -21.40
N ASP A 133 -25.12 -28.88 -20.48
CA ASP A 133 -24.71 -28.78 -19.07
C ASP A 133 -25.00 -30.15 -18.36
N PRO A 134 -24.29 -30.59 -17.31
CA PRO A 134 -24.50 -30.02 -15.97
C PRO A 134 -23.27 -29.88 -15.07
N GLU A 135 -23.44 -28.94 -14.15
CA GLU A 135 -22.76 -28.73 -12.87
C GLU A 135 -22.51 -30.01 -12.04
N GLU A 136 -21.43 -30.02 -11.26
CA GLU A 136 -21.35 -30.83 -10.03
C GLU A 136 -21.25 -29.89 -8.82
N GLU A 137 -22.39 -29.82 -8.13
CA GLU A 137 -22.59 -29.33 -6.77
C GLU A 137 -21.94 -30.35 -5.81
N ASP A 138 -21.07 -29.90 -4.90
CA ASP A 138 -20.77 -30.70 -3.70
C ASP A 138 -21.67 -30.18 -2.57
N GLU A 139 -22.75 -30.95 -2.35
CA GLU A 139 -23.77 -30.77 -1.33
C GLU A 139 -23.22 -30.95 0.10
N GLU A 140 -23.78 -30.16 1.02
CA GLU A 140 -23.64 -30.29 2.46
C GLU A 140 -24.33 -31.58 2.96
N GLU A 141 -23.66 -32.38 3.81
CA GLU A 141 -24.36 -33.32 4.70
C GLU A 141 -24.51 -32.73 6.12
N GLU A 142 -25.71 -32.20 6.40
CA GLU A 142 -26.24 -32.11 7.76
C GLU A 142 -26.56 -33.53 8.28
N GLN A 143 -25.95 -33.94 9.40
CA GLN A 143 -26.57 -34.92 10.30
C GLN A 143 -27.16 -34.22 11.53
N ASN A 144 -28.47 -34.02 11.47
CA ASN A 144 -29.33 -33.79 12.61
C ASN A 144 -29.32 -34.99 13.57
N GLY A 145 -29.14 -34.75 14.88
CA GLY A 145 -29.61 -35.71 15.88
C GLY A 145 -29.02 -35.65 17.29
N LYS A 146 -29.38 -34.63 18.07
CA LYS A 146 -30.08 -34.75 19.37
C LYS A 146 -29.81 -33.54 20.27
N ILE A 147 -30.82 -32.68 20.32
CA ILE A 147 -31.18 -31.98 21.55
C ILE A 147 -31.66 -33.06 22.53
N THR A 148 -30.93 -33.27 23.62
CA THR A 148 -31.51 -33.81 24.85
C THR A 148 -31.45 -32.71 25.89
N ASP A 149 -32.61 -32.11 26.12
CA ASP A 149 -32.95 -31.43 27.35
C ASP A 149 -33.14 -32.47 28.47
N GLN A 150 -33.00 -32.02 29.72
CA GLN A 150 -33.21 -32.70 31.01
C GLN A 150 -32.00 -33.43 31.64
N HIS A 151 -31.33 -32.76 32.58
CA HIS A 151 -31.51 -33.06 34.02
C HIS A 151 -31.06 -31.87 34.88
N GLN A 152 -32.02 -31.27 35.59
CA GLN A 152 -31.75 -30.67 36.90
C GLN A 152 -31.52 -31.80 37.89
N ASP A 153 -30.48 -31.69 38.71
CA ASP A 153 -30.41 -32.11 40.11
C ASP A 153 -29.14 -31.44 40.68
N GLN A 154 -29.28 -30.33 41.41
CA GLN A 154 -29.32 -30.28 42.87
C GLN A 154 -28.01 -30.67 43.58
N ASN A 155 -27.68 -29.82 44.56
CA ASN A 155 -26.60 -29.88 45.57
C ASN A 155 -25.27 -29.25 45.12
N ASN A 156 -24.65 -28.36 45.89
CA ASN A 156 -24.59 -28.33 47.34
C ASN A 156 -24.26 -26.92 47.88
N THR A 157 -25.01 -26.54 48.92
CA THR A 157 -24.63 -25.84 50.17
C THR A 157 -23.28 -25.14 50.24
#